data_AF-A0A2S8RGD8-F1
#
_entry.id   AF-A0A2S8RGD8-F1
#
_cell.length_a   1.000
_cell.length_b   1.000
_cell.length_c   1.000
_cell.angle_alpha   90.00
_cell.angle_beta   90.00
_cell.angle_gamma   90.00
#
_symmetry.space_group_name_H-M   'P 1'
#
loop_
_entity.id
_entity.type
_entity.pdbx_description
1 polymer ?
#
loop_
_entity_poly.entity_id
_entity_poly.type
_entity_poly.pdbx_seq_one_letter_code
_entity_poly.pdbx_strand_id
1 'polypeptide(L)'
;MSLSIQSPSSRGHRAIPPSHSFHAIDTPANSGSTGQPVFTCNDGRVLPLYTDLTAGLPDGLYLGLFNGRDNPFMAAADPGFDGPLIGRLHYCHTVEAREVRLEFVDPFEGRRFFPDMEIVAGPSGHVPPGRISMPVQLGLNSGAIVFDGRYFADWTAFIISSVRTVIGRDLTSQRRI
;
A
#
# COMPACT_ATOMS: atom_id res chain seq x y z
N MET A 1 16.13 38.26 52.27
CA MET A 1 16.57 36.88 51.96
C MET A 1 16.55 36.74 50.45
N SER A 2 17.74 36.69 49.86
CA SER A 2 17.97 36.66 48.41
C SER A 2 17.84 35.23 47.89
N LEU A 3 17.11 35.04 46.79
CA LEU A 3 17.07 33.78 46.04
C LEU A 3 17.77 33.99 44.70
N SER A 4 18.88 33.28 44.53
CA SER A 4 19.77 33.34 43.38
C SER A 4 19.17 32.67 42.15
N ILE A 5 19.37 33.32 41.00
CA ILE A 5 19.07 32.83 39.65
C ILE A 5 20.18 31.86 39.24
N GLN A 6 19.83 30.61 38.89
CA GLN A 6 20.73 29.68 38.20
C GLN A 6 20.37 29.63 36.71
N SER A 7 21.33 29.99 35.86
CA SER A 7 21.28 29.86 34.41
C SER A 7 21.51 28.39 34.00
N PRO A 8 20.76 27.83 33.03
CA PRO A 8 21.15 26.58 32.41
C PRO A 8 22.25 26.80 31.36
N SER A 9 23.20 25.89 31.41
CA SER A 9 24.43 25.79 30.63
C SER A 9 24.16 25.43 29.17
N SER A 10 24.97 26.01 28.28
CA SER A 10 25.04 25.71 26.86
C SER A 10 25.50 24.27 26.61
N ARG A 11 24.76 23.53 25.77
CA ARG A 11 25.21 22.27 25.18
C ARG A 11 24.80 22.15 23.72
N GLY A 12 25.83 22.26 22.88
CA GLY A 12 26.06 21.57 21.61
C GLY A 12 24.87 21.30 20.68
N HIS A 13 24.84 22.04 19.57
CA HIS A 13 24.18 21.59 18.34
C HIS A 13 24.80 20.27 17.87
N ARG A 14 24.04 19.18 17.96
CA ARG A 14 24.33 17.94 17.23
C ARG A 14 23.25 17.79 16.16
N ALA A 15 23.65 17.95 14.91
CA ALA A 15 22.80 17.72 13.75
C ALA A 15 22.30 16.27 13.75
N ILE A 16 20.98 16.10 13.72
CA ILE A 16 20.30 14.81 13.55
C ILE A 16 20.17 14.61 12.03
N PRO A 17 20.76 13.57 11.42
CA PRO A 17 20.49 13.26 10.03
C PRO A 17 19.06 12.73 9.88
N PRO A 18 18.37 12.99 8.74
CA PRO A 18 17.03 12.48 8.52
C PRO A 18 17.07 10.96 8.33
N SER A 19 16.71 10.21 9.36
CA SER A 19 16.45 8.78 9.28
C SER A 19 15.10 8.55 8.63
N HIS A 20 15.09 8.38 7.30
CA HIS A 20 14.00 7.75 6.58
C HIS A 20 13.98 6.26 6.94
N SER A 21 13.32 5.94 8.06
CA SER A 21 13.08 4.57 8.47
C SER A 21 11.81 4.10 7.77
N PHE A 22 11.96 3.42 6.64
CA PHE A 22 10.93 2.53 6.16
C PHE A 22 10.84 1.39 7.17
N HIS A 23 9.71 1.28 7.88
CA HIS A 23 9.47 0.21 8.85
C HIS A 23 9.34 -1.14 8.11
N ALA A 24 10.47 -1.77 7.79
CA ALA A 24 10.55 -3.21 7.60
C ALA A 24 10.82 -3.81 8.98
N ILE A 25 9.84 -4.50 9.56
CA ILE A 25 10.04 -5.29 10.77
C ILE A 25 10.69 -6.61 10.35
N ASP A 26 11.94 -6.83 10.81
CA ASP A 26 12.62 -8.12 10.71
C ASP A 26 11.78 -9.20 11.43
N THR A 27 11.08 -10.01 10.66
CA THR A 27 10.37 -11.18 11.18
C THR A 27 11.37 -12.35 11.26
N PRO A 28 11.46 -13.10 12.37
CA PRO A 28 12.36 -14.24 12.45
C PRO A 28 11.95 -15.29 11.42
N ALA A 29 12.88 -15.61 10.53
CA ALA A 29 12.70 -16.56 9.43
C ALA A 29 12.26 -17.93 9.97
N ASN A 30 10.99 -18.27 9.77
CA ASN A 30 10.52 -19.63 9.94
C ASN A 30 11.02 -20.44 8.74
N SER A 31 11.88 -21.40 9.01
CA SER A 31 12.54 -22.23 8.00
C SER A 31 11.58 -23.34 7.54
N GLY A 32 11.10 -23.25 6.30
CA GLY A 32 10.28 -24.33 5.75
C GLY A 32 9.41 -24.05 4.52
N SER A 33 9.75 -23.11 3.63
CA SER A 33 9.23 -23.12 2.25
C SER A 33 10.16 -22.31 1.32
N THR A 34 10.67 -22.95 0.26
CA THR A 34 11.42 -22.30 -0.82
C THR A 34 10.48 -21.62 -1.83
N GLY A 35 9.39 -21.03 -1.35
CA GLY A 35 8.43 -20.27 -2.15
C GLY A 35 8.60 -18.78 -1.84
N GLN A 36 8.48 -17.92 -2.86
CA GLN A 36 8.36 -16.48 -2.61
C GLN A 36 7.16 -16.22 -1.68
N PRO A 37 7.24 -15.23 -0.78
CA PRO A 37 6.13 -14.90 0.11
C PRO A 37 4.92 -14.46 -0.73
N VAL A 38 3.80 -15.14 -0.55
CA VAL A 38 2.57 -14.93 -1.33
C VAL A 38 1.37 -14.75 -0.43
N PHE A 39 0.39 -13.97 -0.92
CA PHE A 39 -0.91 -13.87 -0.29
C PHE A 39 -1.84 -14.95 -0.85
N THR A 40 -2.39 -15.80 0.01
CA THR A 40 -3.33 -16.86 -0.40
C THR A 40 -4.76 -16.42 -0.09
N CYS A 41 -5.62 -16.36 -1.10
CA CYS A 41 -7.04 -16.07 -0.97
C CYS A 41 -7.82 -17.26 -0.41
N ASN A 42 -9.03 -17.03 0.11
CA ASN A 42 -9.92 -18.07 0.63
C ASN A 42 -10.36 -19.07 -0.46
N ASP A 43 -10.36 -18.65 -1.73
CA ASP A 43 -10.64 -19.49 -2.89
C ASP A 43 -9.39 -20.19 -3.46
N GLY A 44 -8.25 -20.10 -2.78
CA GLY A 44 -6.99 -20.73 -3.16
C GLY A 44 -6.16 -19.96 -4.18
N ARG A 45 -6.60 -18.79 -4.66
CA ARG A 45 -5.76 -17.93 -5.51
C ARG A 45 -4.53 -17.47 -4.76
N VAL A 46 -3.43 -17.34 -5.51
CA VAL A 46 -2.14 -16.87 -4.99
C VAL A 46 -1.81 -15.52 -5.64
N LEU A 47 -1.67 -14.50 -4.80
CA LEU A 47 -1.44 -13.12 -5.19
C LEU A 47 -0.07 -12.63 -4.70
N PRO A 48 0.55 -11.67 -5.39
CA PRO A 48 1.78 -11.05 -4.92
C PRO A 48 1.54 -10.38 -3.56
N LEU A 49 2.48 -10.53 -2.63
CA LEU A 49 2.43 -9.87 -1.32
C LEU A 49 2.96 -8.42 -1.45
N TYR A 50 2.38 -7.47 -0.71
CA TYR A 50 2.83 -6.07 -0.72
C TYR A 50 4.33 -5.92 -0.41
N THR A 51 4.85 -6.70 0.52
CA THR A 51 6.26 -6.67 0.93
C THR A 51 7.21 -7.37 -0.04
N ASP A 52 6.70 -8.12 -1.02
CA ASP A 52 7.52 -8.75 -2.06
C ASP A 52 7.66 -7.87 -3.31
N LEU A 53 8.43 -6.79 -3.15
CA LEU A 53 8.80 -5.90 -4.25
C LEU A 53 9.90 -6.51 -5.15
N THR A 54 10.41 -7.70 -4.80
CA THR A 54 11.47 -8.39 -5.55
C THR A 54 10.96 -9.28 -6.67
N ALA A 55 9.65 -9.49 -6.75
CA ALA A 55 8.96 -10.39 -7.67
C ALA A 55 9.03 -10.01 -9.18
N GLY A 56 9.92 -9.09 -9.59
CA GLY A 56 10.07 -8.70 -10.99
C GLY A 56 8.80 -8.07 -11.58
N LEU A 57 8.07 -7.31 -10.75
CA LEU A 57 6.80 -6.69 -11.12
C LEU A 57 7.00 -5.68 -12.26
N PRO A 58 6.12 -5.65 -13.27
CA PRO A 58 6.21 -4.66 -14.35
C PRO A 58 6.01 -3.23 -13.84
N ASP A 59 6.56 -2.26 -14.55
CA ASP A 59 6.32 -0.84 -14.23
C ASP A 59 4.83 -0.50 -14.25
N GLY A 60 4.40 0.28 -13.26
CA GLY A 60 3.01 0.70 -13.14
C GLY A 60 2.64 1.23 -11.75
N LEU A 61 1.37 1.64 -11.63
CA LEU A 61 0.74 2.00 -10.36
C LEU A 61 0.17 0.74 -9.69
N TYR A 62 0.42 0.63 -8.39
CA TYR A 62 -0.04 -0.47 -7.55
C TYR A 62 -0.65 0.03 -6.25
N LEU A 63 -1.54 -0.76 -5.67
CA LEU A 63 -2.11 -0.60 -4.34
C LEU A 63 -1.61 -1.74 -3.44
N GLY A 64 -0.85 -1.40 -2.41
CA GLY A 64 -0.44 -2.34 -1.37
C GLY A 64 -1.39 -2.30 -0.18
N LEU A 65 -1.83 -3.46 0.29
CA LEU A 65 -2.61 -3.62 1.52
C LEU A 65 -1.72 -4.19 2.63
N PHE A 66 -1.82 -3.66 3.86
CA PHE A 66 -1.03 -4.14 4.99
C PHE A 66 -1.77 -3.90 6.32
N ASN A 67 -1.20 -4.39 7.42
CA ASN A 67 -1.86 -4.38 8.74
C ASN A 67 -3.23 -5.09 8.69
N GLY A 68 -3.24 -6.25 8.04
CA GLY A 68 -4.39 -7.11 7.82
C GLY A 68 -4.80 -7.87 9.09
N ARG A 69 -6.11 -8.11 9.23
CA ARG A 69 -6.73 -8.86 10.33
C ARG A 69 -7.86 -9.73 9.81
N ASP A 70 -8.01 -10.92 10.38
CA ASP A 70 -9.16 -11.79 10.11
C ASP A 70 -10.40 -11.34 10.88
N ASN A 71 -10.20 -10.67 12.02
CA ASN A 71 -11.26 -10.10 12.83
C ASN A 71 -11.01 -8.58 13.00
N PRO A 72 -11.97 -7.73 12.62
CA PRO A 72 -11.77 -6.29 12.63
C PRO A 72 -11.73 -5.68 14.04
N PHE A 73 -12.17 -6.42 15.06
CA PHE A 73 -12.16 -6.01 16.46
C PHE A 73 -10.92 -6.47 17.23
N MET A 74 -9.97 -7.15 16.56
CA MET A 74 -8.69 -7.49 17.18
C MET A 74 -7.94 -6.24 17.61
N ALA A 75 -7.33 -6.31 18.80
CA ALA A 75 -6.60 -5.19 19.38
C ALA A 75 -5.43 -4.74 18.49
N ALA A 76 -5.22 -3.42 18.39
CA ALA A 76 -4.15 -2.81 17.60
C ALA A 76 -2.71 -3.19 18.07
N ALA A 77 -2.58 -3.86 19.21
CA ALA A 77 -1.29 -4.35 19.71
C ALA A 77 -0.76 -5.57 18.95
N ASP A 78 -1.60 -6.26 18.18
CA ASP A 78 -1.16 -7.32 17.27
C ASP A 78 -0.61 -6.68 15.98
N PRO A 79 0.60 -7.05 15.52
CA PRO A 79 1.23 -6.48 14.32
C PRO A 79 0.43 -6.69 13.02
N GLY A 80 -0.55 -7.61 13.00
CA GLY A 80 -1.32 -7.92 11.79
C GLY A 80 -0.49 -8.65 10.73
N PHE A 81 -1.02 -8.78 9.52
CA PHE A 81 -0.33 -9.43 8.39
C PHE A 81 -0.31 -8.59 7.12
N ASP A 82 0.63 -8.88 6.23
CA ASP A 82 0.72 -8.24 4.91
C ASP A 82 -0.37 -8.76 3.97
N GLY A 83 -0.94 -7.83 3.21
CA GLY A 83 -1.96 -8.11 2.20
C GLY A 83 -1.39 -8.21 0.79
N PRO A 84 -2.29 -8.37 -0.20
CA PRO A 84 -1.89 -8.43 -1.59
C PRO A 84 -1.38 -7.09 -2.11
N LEU A 85 -0.53 -7.16 -3.12
CA LEU A 85 -0.21 -6.04 -4.00
C LEU A 85 -1.11 -6.10 -5.23
N ILE A 86 -2.04 -5.16 -5.33
CA ILE A 86 -3.06 -5.10 -6.37
C ILE A 86 -2.60 -4.17 -7.48
N GLY A 87 -2.52 -4.70 -8.70
CA GLY A 87 -2.16 -3.93 -9.89
C GLY A 87 -1.88 -4.82 -11.10
N ARG A 88 -1.65 -4.24 -12.28
CA ARG A 88 -1.38 -2.80 -12.52
C ARG A 88 -2.62 -1.94 -12.73
N LEU A 89 -2.56 -0.69 -12.27
CA LEU A 89 -3.68 0.26 -12.28
C LEU A 89 -3.44 1.45 -13.22
N HIS A 90 -4.51 1.93 -13.87
CA HIS A 90 -4.57 3.26 -14.47
C HIS A 90 -4.77 4.33 -13.40
N TYR A 91 -5.62 4.07 -12.40
CA TYR A 91 -5.80 4.96 -11.26
C TYR A 91 -6.20 4.20 -9.99
N CYS A 92 -5.90 4.82 -8.85
CA CYS A 92 -6.37 4.44 -7.53
C CYS A 92 -6.86 5.72 -6.82
N HIS A 93 -8.14 5.80 -6.48
CA HIS A 93 -8.75 7.00 -5.92
C HIS A 93 -9.54 6.66 -4.66
N THR A 94 -9.18 7.25 -3.53
CA THR A 94 -9.98 7.17 -2.30
C THR A 94 -11.08 8.22 -2.34
N VAL A 95 -12.34 7.79 -2.35
CA VAL A 95 -13.52 8.67 -2.42
C VAL A 95 -14.14 8.77 -1.04
N GLU A 96 -14.22 9.99 -0.50
CA GLU A 96 -14.88 10.30 0.78
C GLU A 96 -14.41 9.46 1.98
N ALA A 97 -13.20 8.88 1.91
CA ALA A 97 -12.71 7.87 2.87
C ALA A 97 -13.62 6.63 3.04
N ARG A 98 -14.57 6.42 2.13
CA ARG A 98 -15.59 5.35 2.19
C ARG A 98 -15.38 4.25 1.17
N GLU A 99 -14.68 4.55 0.09
CA GLU A 99 -14.33 3.56 -0.93
C GLU A 99 -13.00 3.89 -1.60
N VAL A 100 -12.36 2.87 -2.13
CA VAL A 100 -11.23 3.00 -3.04
C VAL A 100 -11.65 2.48 -4.41
N ARG A 101 -11.63 3.38 -5.40
CA ARG A 101 -11.92 3.06 -6.79
C ARG A 101 -10.64 2.74 -7.54
N LEU A 102 -10.66 1.63 -8.25
CA LEU A 102 -9.55 1.14 -9.05
C LEU A 102 -9.98 0.98 -10.51
N GLU A 103 -9.06 1.27 -11.43
CA GLU A 103 -9.17 0.87 -12.82
C GLU A 103 -7.89 0.16 -13.23
N PHE A 104 -8.03 -1.06 -13.73
CA PHE A 104 -6.90 -1.87 -14.18
C PHE A 104 -6.45 -1.49 -15.58
N VAL A 105 -5.14 -1.58 -15.81
CA VAL A 105 -4.57 -1.45 -17.16
C VAL A 105 -5.06 -2.56 -18.07
N ASP A 106 -5.04 -3.79 -17.55
CA ASP A 106 -5.62 -4.95 -18.20
C ASP A 106 -6.82 -5.46 -17.36
N PRO A 107 -8.06 -5.41 -17.87
CA PRO A 107 -9.21 -5.96 -17.16
C PRO A 107 -9.06 -7.46 -16.83
N PHE A 108 -8.32 -8.24 -17.64
CA PHE A 108 -8.10 -9.66 -17.36
C PHE A 108 -7.12 -9.88 -16.20
N GLU A 109 -6.11 -9.03 -16.04
CA GLU A 109 -5.28 -9.00 -14.82
C GLU A 109 -6.13 -8.66 -13.59
N GLY A 110 -7.08 -7.73 -13.72
CA GLY A 110 -8.00 -7.36 -12.65
C GLY A 110 -8.83 -8.54 -12.13
N ARG A 111 -9.26 -9.46 -13.00
CA ARG A 111 -9.99 -10.68 -12.58
C ARG A 111 -9.16 -11.64 -11.75
N ARG A 112 -7.82 -11.56 -11.80
CA ARG A 112 -6.96 -12.31 -10.89
C ARG A 112 -7.17 -11.88 -9.44
N PHE A 113 -7.46 -10.60 -9.19
CA PHE A 113 -7.73 -10.05 -7.87
C PHE A 113 -9.22 -10.08 -7.51
N PHE A 114 -10.08 -9.85 -8.50
CA PHE A 114 -11.53 -9.74 -8.36
C PHE A 114 -12.23 -10.64 -9.39
N PRO A 115 -12.42 -11.95 -9.12
CA PRO A 115 -12.95 -12.90 -10.10
C PRO A 115 -14.32 -12.51 -10.66
N ASP A 116 -15.12 -11.84 -9.83
CA ASP A 116 -16.47 -11.35 -10.12
C ASP A 116 -16.47 -9.96 -10.80
N MET A 117 -15.30 -9.39 -11.10
CA MET A 117 -15.22 -8.12 -11.82
C MET A 117 -15.84 -8.27 -13.21
N GLU A 118 -16.85 -7.45 -13.46
CA GLU A 118 -17.60 -7.46 -14.70
C GLU A 118 -16.73 -6.97 -15.86
N ILE A 119 -16.67 -7.75 -16.94
CA ILE A 119 -16.04 -7.37 -18.20
C ILE A 119 -17.08 -7.55 -19.29
N VAL A 120 -17.76 -6.46 -19.66
CA VAL A 120 -18.73 -6.48 -20.77
C VAL A 120 -18.09 -5.88 -22.01
N ALA A 121 -17.83 -6.71 -23.01
CA ALA A 121 -17.40 -6.22 -24.31
C ALA A 121 -18.53 -5.43 -24.98
N GLY A 122 -18.21 -4.26 -25.53
CA GLY A 122 -19.17 -3.48 -26.30
C GLY A 122 -19.51 -4.14 -27.64
N PRO A 123 -20.54 -3.67 -28.36
CA PRO A 123 -20.94 -4.23 -29.66
C PRO A 123 -19.82 -4.29 -30.72
N SER A 124 -18.77 -3.47 -30.56
CA SER A 124 -17.59 -3.45 -31.42
C SER A 124 -16.54 -4.52 -31.09
N GLY A 125 -16.76 -5.33 -30.05
CA GLY A 125 -15.75 -6.23 -29.49
C GLY A 125 -14.69 -5.53 -28.63
N HIS A 126 -14.80 -4.21 -28.45
CA HIS A 126 -13.92 -3.47 -27.54
C HIS A 126 -14.22 -3.85 -26.09
N VAL A 127 -13.18 -4.26 -25.37
CA VAL A 127 -13.24 -4.59 -23.94
C VAL A 127 -12.92 -3.33 -23.14
N PRO A 128 -13.85 -2.81 -22.31
CA PRO A 128 -13.60 -1.63 -21.50
C PRO A 128 -12.58 -1.92 -20.39
N PRO A 129 -11.95 -0.87 -19.81
CA PRO A 129 -11.08 -1.02 -18.65
C PRO A 129 -11.82 -1.66 -17.47
N GLY A 130 -11.13 -2.55 -16.75
CA GLY A 130 -11.70 -3.25 -15.61
C GLY A 130 -11.80 -2.31 -14.41
N ARG A 131 -13.01 -2.02 -13.93
CA ARG A 131 -13.23 -1.11 -12.81
C ARG A 131 -13.81 -1.84 -11.62
N ILE A 132 -13.33 -1.50 -10.43
CA ILE A 132 -13.85 -2.03 -9.17
C ILE A 132 -13.85 -0.95 -8.09
N SER A 133 -14.85 -0.99 -7.22
CA SER A 133 -14.89 -0.22 -5.98
C SER A 133 -14.70 -1.16 -4.81
N MET A 134 -13.73 -0.85 -3.95
CA MET A 134 -13.51 -1.54 -2.68
C MET A 134 -14.10 -0.70 -1.55
N PRO A 135 -15.03 -1.23 -0.73
CA PRO A 135 -15.55 -0.48 0.40
C PRO A 135 -14.48 -0.32 1.48
N VAL A 136 -14.44 0.87 2.08
CA VAL A 136 -13.71 1.16 3.33
C VAL A 136 -14.74 1.12 4.45
N GLN A 137 -14.61 0.11 5.31
CA GLN A 137 -15.48 -0.03 6.48
C GLN A 137 -15.02 0.94 7.58
N LEU A 138 -15.75 2.05 7.70
CA LEU A 138 -15.54 3.06 8.74
C LEU A 138 -15.92 2.52 10.12
N GLY A 139 -15.25 3.01 11.17
CA GLY A 139 -15.52 2.65 12.58
C GLY A 139 -14.64 1.54 13.14
N LEU A 140 -13.81 0.90 12.31
CA LEU A 140 -12.78 -0.05 12.73
C LEU A 140 -11.44 0.68 12.80
N ASN A 141 -10.93 1.02 14.00
CA ASN A 141 -9.57 1.55 14.19
C ASN A 141 -9.08 2.52 13.09
N SER A 142 -9.91 3.51 12.69
CA SER A 142 -9.67 4.53 11.61
C SER A 142 -10.19 4.22 10.19
N GLY A 143 -10.74 3.02 9.95
CA GLY A 143 -11.27 2.56 8.66
C GLY A 143 -10.44 1.40 8.09
N ALA A 144 -11.07 0.43 7.45
CA ALA A 144 -10.36 -0.70 6.84
C ALA A 144 -10.90 -1.06 5.46
N ILE A 145 -10.01 -1.36 4.51
CA ILE A 145 -10.39 -1.97 3.23
C ILE A 145 -10.70 -3.44 3.47
N VAL A 146 -11.81 -3.92 2.91
CA VAL A 146 -12.15 -5.35 2.93
C VAL A 146 -11.67 -6.00 1.63
N PHE A 147 -10.81 -7.01 1.76
CA PHE A 147 -10.38 -7.84 0.65
C PHE A 147 -10.36 -9.31 1.06
N ASP A 148 -11.03 -10.17 0.29
CA ASP A 148 -11.09 -11.62 0.54
C ASP A 148 -11.48 -11.96 2.00
N GLY A 149 -12.53 -11.31 2.50
CA GLY A 149 -13.06 -11.51 3.86
C GLY A 149 -12.17 -10.97 4.99
N ARG A 150 -11.04 -10.33 4.67
CA ARG A 150 -10.06 -9.80 5.63
C ARG A 150 -10.05 -8.28 5.61
N TYR A 151 -9.60 -7.70 6.72
CA TYR A 151 -9.67 -6.27 6.99
C TYR A 151 -8.28 -5.67 7.04
N PHE A 152 -7.98 -4.73 6.14
CA PHE A 152 -6.69 -4.06 6.03
C PHE A 152 -6.82 -2.62 6.51
N ALA A 153 -6.22 -2.33 7.67
CA ALA A 153 -6.31 -1.01 8.29
C ALA A 153 -5.50 0.05 7.54
N ASP A 154 -4.45 -0.38 6.82
CA ASP A 154 -3.57 0.51 6.09
C ASP A 154 -3.44 0.09 4.62
N TRP A 155 -3.34 1.09 3.76
CA TRP A 155 -3.09 0.91 2.33
C TRP A 155 -2.23 2.03 1.78
N THR A 156 -1.46 1.72 0.74
CA THR A 156 -0.63 2.72 0.06
C THR A 156 -0.64 2.50 -1.44
N ALA A 157 -0.73 3.60 -2.19
CA ALA A 157 -0.62 3.59 -3.64
C ALA A 157 0.75 4.12 -4.05
N PHE A 158 1.48 3.37 -4.89
CA PHE A 158 2.83 3.73 -5.30
C PHE A 158 3.12 3.26 -6.73
N ILE A 159 4.13 3.88 -7.32
CA ILE A 159 4.58 3.55 -8.68
C ILE A 159 5.81 2.67 -8.55
N ILE A 160 5.78 1.50 -9.18
CA ILE A 160 6.96 0.70 -9.46
C ILE A 160 7.50 1.18 -10.79
N SER A 161 8.78 1.54 -10.83
CA SER A 161 9.46 1.93 -12.05
C SER A 161 10.86 1.35 -12.11
N SER A 162 11.17 0.72 -13.23
CA SER A 162 12.48 0.21 -13.62
C SER A 162 13.45 1.32 -14.04
N VAL A 163 13.02 2.59 -14.04
CA VAL A 163 13.87 3.73 -14.38
C VAL A 163 14.97 3.88 -13.34
N ARG A 164 16.20 3.55 -13.76
CA ARG A 164 17.45 3.92 -13.08
C ARG A 164 17.32 5.35 -12.55
N THR A 165 17.55 5.54 -11.27
CA THR A 165 17.54 6.81 -10.54
C THR A 165 18.08 7.96 -11.40
N VAL A 166 17.21 8.74 -12.05
CA VAL A 166 17.60 10.06 -12.55
C VAL A 166 17.41 11.00 -11.37
N ILE A 167 18.52 11.30 -10.72
CA ILE A 167 18.66 12.28 -9.65
C ILE A 167 17.94 13.57 -10.05
N GLY A 168 16.95 13.94 -9.23
CA GLY A 168 16.34 15.26 -9.06
C GLY A 168 16.23 16.18 -10.29
N ARG A 169 15.04 16.29 -10.86
CA ARG A 169 14.65 17.56 -11.50
C ARG A 169 14.28 18.55 -10.39
N ASP A 170 15.14 19.54 -10.23
CA ASP A 170 14.98 20.71 -9.39
C ASP A 170 13.64 21.43 -9.70
N LEU A 171 12.75 21.50 -8.69
CA LEU A 171 11.44 22.15 -8.77
C LEU A 171 11.51 23.68 -8.61
N THR A 172 12.70 24.28 -8.51
CA THR A 172 12.84 25.73 -8.33
C THR A 172 12.68 26.55 -9.62
N SER A 173 12.54 25.93 -10.79
CA SER A 173 12.46 26.69 -12.06
C SER A 173 11.08 27.27 -12.40
N GLN A 174 10.06 27.12 -11.56
CA GLN A 174 8.78 27.82 -11.74
C GLN A 174 8.73 29.11 -10.91
N ARG A 175 9.64 30.05 -11.20
CA ARG A 175 9.42 31.46 -10.84
C ARG A 175 8.61 32.13 -11.95
N ARG A 176 7.40 32.54 -11.56
CA ARG A 176 6.40 33.30 -12.32
C ARG A 176 7.02 34.46 -13.13
N ILE A 177 6.48 34.65 -14.33
CA ILE A 177 6.48 35.93 -15.07
C ILE A 177 5.46 36.86 -14.40
#